data_AF-A0AA89BL23-F1
#
_entry.id   AF-A0AA89BL23-F1
#
_cell.length_a   1.000
_cell.length_b   1.000
_cell.length_c   1.000
_cell.angle_alpha   90.00
_cell.angle_beta   90.00
_cell.angle_gamma   90.00
#
_symmetry.space_group_name_H-M   'P 1'
#
loop_
_entity.id
_entity.type
_entity.pdbx_description
1 polymer ?
#
loop_
_entity_poly.entity_id
_entity_poly.type
_entity_poly.pdbx_seq_one_letter_code
_entity_poly.pdbx_strand_id
1 'polypeptide(L)'
;MMGCRYPMSSRIVNGENADINDHPHQASIRYQYWSNHICGASLIHESGWFVTAAHCVDETSPQMYGIRVGSSEISSGIDYTVLKIIKHSGYNGAASGIPNDIALIQVNGPVDTSPRGVDKIELATGSYTGTYCTITGWGATYGGGPLTIEHQIEHRRTPSKPEVGPGAREE
;
A
#
# COMPACT_ATOMS: atom_id res chain seq x y z
N MET A 1 -10.32 4.54 -11.66
CA MET A 1 -8.92 4.88 -11.29
C MET A 1 -8.01 3.93 -12.05
N MET A 2 -7.38 4.37 -13.14
CA MET A 2 -6.42 3.52 -13.86
C MET A 2 -5.14 3.43 -13.01
N GLY A 3 -4.96 2.29 -12.35
CA GLY A 3 -3.74 1.96 -11.64
C GLY A 3 -2.55 1.90 -12.58
N CYS A 4 -1.35 2.07 -12.02
CA CYS A 4 -0.11 1.66 -12.66
C CYS A 4 -0.28 0.20 -13.13
N ARG A 5 -0.37 -0.04 -14.43
CA ARG A 5 -0.49 -1.38 -14.98
C ARG A 5 0.85 -2.10 -14.79
N TYR A 6 0.87 -3.02 -13.83
CA TYR A 6 2.02 -3.82 -13.39
C TYR A 6 2.41 -4.88 -14.43
N PRO A 7 3.67 -4.94 -14.91
CA PRO A 7 4.30 -6.24 -15.12
C PRO A 7 4.51 -6.88 -13.75
N MET A 8 4.31 -8.21 -13.61
CA MET A 8 4.37 -9.00 -12.36
C MET A 8 5.76 -9.00 -11.69
N SER A 9 6.19 -7.82 -11.26
CA SER A 9 7.48 -7.46 -10.72
C SER A 9 7.32 -6.11 -10.00
N SER A 10 6.41 -6.03 -9.03
CA SER A 10 6.45 -5.00 -7.98
C SER A 10 7.65 -5.31 -7.10
N ARG A 11 8.77 -4.64 -7.37
CA ARG A 11 10.06 -4.84 -6.69
C ARG A 11 10.65 -3.46 -6.46
N ILE A 12 11.28 -3.23 -5.31
CA ILE A 12 12.06 -2.03 -5.05
C ILE A 12 13.45 -2.24 -5.68
N VAL A 13 13.58 -2.09 -6.99
CA VAL A 13 14.82 -2.42 -7.71
C VAL A 13 15.86 -1.33 -7.45
N ASN A 14 16.90 -1.64 -6.66
CA ASN A 14 17.90 -0.70 -6.12
C ASN A 14 17.37 0.26 -5.05
N GLY A 15 16.53 -0.24 -4.14
CA GLY A 15 16.08 0.54 -2.99
C GLY A 15 17.22 1.07 -2.13
N GLU A 16 17.05 2.28 -1.63
CA GLU A 16 17.88 2.84 -0.55
C GLU A 16 17.11 2.76 0.77
N ASN A 17 17.81 2.76 1.90
CA ASN A 17 17.16 2.84 3.21
C ASN A 17 16.34 4.13 3.31
N ALA A 18 15.09 4.00 3.75
CA ALA A 18 14.16 5.10 3.96
C ALA A 18 13.92 5.31 5.45
N ASP A 19 13.74 6.57 5.85
CA ASP A 19 13.32 6.92 7.20
C ASP A 19 11.78 7.03 7.23
N ILE A 20 11.13 6.38 8.20
CA ILE A 20 9.69 6.49 8.40
C ILE A 20 9.23 7.94 8.60
N ASN A 21 10.10 8.83 9.08
CA ASN A 21 9.81 10.25 9.20
C ASN A 21 9.54 10.94 7.87
N ASP A 22 10.08 10.42 6.76
CA ASP A 22 9.86 10.96 5.40
C ASP A 22 8.60 10.36 4.75
N HIS A 23 8.13 9.21 5.26
CA HIS A 23 6.97 8.49 4.76
C HIS A 23 6.02 8.05 5.90
N PRO A 24 5.53 9.00 6.71
CA PRO A 24 4.86 8.68 7.99
C PRO A 24 3.48 8.03 7.82
N HIS A 25 2.96 7.96 6.59
CA HIS A 25 1.74 7.26 6.23
C HIS A 25 1.95 5.76 6.01
N GLN A 26 3.20 5.29 5.90
CA GLN A 26 3.51 3.89 5.62
C GLN A 26 3.06 2.99 6.78
N ALA A 27 2.32 1.95 6.43
CA ALA A 27 1.85 0.94 7.36
C ALA A 27 2.17 -0.47 6.87
N SER A 28 2.31 -1.38 7.83
CA SER A 28 2.56 -2.80 7.62
C SER A 28 1.30 -3.58 8.03
N ILE A 29 0.70 -4.29 7.07
CA ILE A 29 -0.38 -5.24 7.35
C ILE A 29 0.26 -6.51 7.89
N ARG A 30 -0.20 -6.93 9.06
CA ARG A 30 0.27 -8.10 9.79
C ARG A 30 -0.80 -9.18 9.81
N TYR A 31 -0.42 -10.43 9.61
CA TYR A 31 -1.31 -11.59 9.68
C TYR A 31 -0.96 -12.49 10.87
N GLN A 32 -1.93 -13.26 11.38
CA GLN A 32 -1.77 -14.23 12.47
C GLN A 32 -1.08 -13.64 13.70
N TYR A 33 -1.80 -12.84 14.49
CA TYR A 33 -1.30 -12.26 15.74
C TYR A 33 0.04 -11.54 15.59
N TRP A 34 0.13 -10.62 14.63
CA TRP A 34 1.31 -9.75 14.44
C TRP A 34 2.56 -10.43 13.88
N SER A 35 2.54 -11.75 13.66
CA SER A 35 3.73 -12.54 13.34
C SER A 35 4.33 -12.21 11.97
N ASN A 36 3.51 -12.01 10.93
CA ASN A 36 3.99 -11.91 9.56
C ASN A 36 3.56 -10.63 8.87
N HIS A 37 4.50 -9.87 8.31
CA HIS A 37 4.18 -8.86 7.30
C HIS A 37 3.68 -9.55 6.04
N ILE A 38 2.56 -9.08 5.50
CA ILE A 38 1.98 -9.63 4.28
C ILE A 38 1.82 -8.60 3.16
N CYS A 39 1.60 -7.33 3.51
CA CYS A 39 1.36 -6.23 2.57
C CYS A 39 1.62 -4.88 3.24
N GLY A 40 1.73 -3.83 2.43
CA GLY A 40 1.70 -2.44 2.89
C GLY A 40 0.27 -1.88 2.95
N ALA A 41 0.10 -0.80 3.71
CA ALA A 41 -1.08 0.06 3.68
C ALA A 41 -0.67 1.54 3.87
N SER A 42 -1.60 2.46 3.68
CA SER A 42 -1.36 3.90 3.94
C SER A 42 -2.43 4.49 4.84
N LEU A 43 -2.02 5.23 5.87
CA LEU A 43 -2.94 6.00 6.73
C LEU A 43 -3.56 7.14 5.92
N ILE A 44 -4.89 7.21 5.87
CA ILE A 44 -5.63 8.26 5.15
C ILE A 44 -6.48 9.13 6.06
N HIS A 45 -6.69 8.71 7.32
CA HIS A 45 -7.43 9.50 8.30
C HIS A 45 -7.04 9.13 9.74
N GLU A 46 -6.83 10.14 10.60
CA GLU A 46 -6.43 10.00 12.02
C GLU A 46 -7.41 9.18 12.86
N SER A 47 -8.69 9.09 12.47
CA SER A 47 -9.66 8.18 13.12
C SER A 47 -9.39 6.68 12.84
N GLY A 48 -8.23 6.32 12.28
CA GLY A 48 -7.79 4.95 12.10
C GLY A 48 -8.20 4.32 10.77
N TRP A 49 -8.29 5.10 9.69
CA TRP A 49 -8.59 4.58 8.36
C TRP A 49 -7.34 4.43 7.51
N PHE A 50 -7.18 3.25 6.94
CA PHE A 50 -6.09 2.91 6.04
C PHE A 50 -6.63 2.45 4.70
N VAL A 51 -5.88 2.73 3.62
CA VAL A 51 -6.12 2.18 2.28
C VAL A 51 -5.07 1.12 1.95
N THR A 52 -5.49 0.07 1.27
CA THR A 52 -4.65 -1.04 0.79
C THR A 52 -5.24 -1.63 -0.49
N ALA A 53 -4.52 -2.56 -1.12
CA ALA A 53 -5.07 -3.45 -2.12
C ALA A 53 -6.06 -4.45 -1.48
N ALA A 54 -7.08 -4.86 -2.22
CA ALA A 54 -8.09 -5.81 -1.75
C ALA A 54 -7.55 -7.24 -1.65
N HIS A 55 -6.63 -7.63 -2.54
CA HIS A 55 -6.02 -8.97 -2.50
C HIS A 55 -5.17 -9.19 -1.23
N CYS A 56 -4.67 -8.13 -0.59
CA CYS A 56 -3.96 -8.22 0.69
C CYS A 56 -4.87 -8.69 1.84
N VAL A 57 -6.19 -8.53 1.68
CA VAL A 57 -7.22 -8.83 2.68
C VAL A 57 -8.33 -9.69 2.07
N ASP A 58 -7.94 -10.71 1.31
CA ASP A 58 -8.89 -11.65 0.70
C ASP A 58 -9.73 -12.36 1.77
N GLU A 59 -9.09 -12.81 2.86
CA GLU A 59 -9.79 -13.18 4.10
C GLU A 59 -10.36 -11.91 4.75
N THR A 60 -11.64 -11.94 5.12
CA THR A 60 -12.35 -10.73 5.59
C THR A 60 -12.50 -10.67 7.10
N SER A 61 -12.07 -11.72 7.82
CA SER A 61 -12.09 -11.79 9.28
C SER A 61 -11.12 -10.78 9.90
N PRO A 62 -11.58 -9.65 10.47
CA PRO A 62 -10.71 -8.57 10.95
C PRO A 62 -9.69 -9.03 11.99
N GLN A 63 -10.06 -10.01 12.82
CA GLN A 63 -9.24 -10.52 13.92
C GLN A 63 -7.97 -11.25 13.44
N MET A 64 -7.91 -11.64 12.17
CA MET A 64 -6.72 -12.25 11.57
C MET A 64 -5.63 -11.22 11.27
N TYR A 65 -5.99 -9.94 11.25
CA TYR A 65 -5.14 -8.85 10.79
C TYR A 65 -4.79 -7.86 11.90
N GLY A 66 -3.63 -7.23 11.74
CA GLY A 66 -3.18 -6.09 12.52
C GLY A 66 -2.52 -5.05 11.61
N ILE A 67 -2.50 -3.79 12.06
CA ILE A 67 -1.78 -2.71 11.40
C ILE A 67 -0.65 -2.22 12.30
N ARG A 68 0.56 -2.15 11.76
CA ARG A 68 1.73 -1.58 12.42
C ARG A 68 2.21 -0.32 11.71
N VAL A 69 2.49 0.74 12.47
CA VAL A 69 2.92 2.06 11.96
C VAL A 69 4.13 2.60 12.74
N GLY A 70 4.77 3.64 12.21
CA GLY A 70 5.71 4.47 12.97
C GLY A 70 7.11 3.89 13.17
N SER A 71 7.56 2.99 12.30
CA SER A 71 8.92 2.47 12.33
C SER A 71 9.52 2.31 10.94
N SER A 72 10.83 2.50 10.83
CA SER A 72 11.62 2.11 9.65
C SER A 72 11.91 0.60 9.64
N GLU A 73 11.86 -0.07 10.79
CA GLU A 73 12.08 -1.51 10.88
C GLU A 73 10.73 -2.26 10.89
N ILE A 74 10.62 -3.29 10.06
CA ILE A 74 9.38 -4.09 9.93
C ILE A 74 8.98 -4.82 11.24
N SER A 75 9.93 -4.99 12.16
CA SER A 75 9.79 -5.71 13.44
C SER A 75 9.32 -4.84 14.60
N SER A 76 9.30 -3.52 14.46
CA SER A 76 8.96 -2.58 15.54
C SER A 76 7.92 -1.54 15.10
N GLY A 77 7.35 -0.81 16.05
CA GLY A 77 6.31 0.20 15.79
C GLY A 77 5.12 0.07 16.73
N ILE A 78 4.04 0.77 16.39
CA ILE A 78 2.79 0.80 17.17
C ILE A 78 1.76 -0.08 16.48
N ASP A 79 1.16 -1.00 17.24
CA ASP A 79 0.24 -2.02 16.76
C ASP A 79 -1.23 -1.66 17.06
N TYR A 80 -2.07 -1.73 16.03
CA TYR A 80 -3.51 -1.50 16.09
C TYR A 80 -4.34 -2.68 15.55
N THR A 81 -5.21 -3.25 16.39
CA THR A 81 -6.11 -4.33 15.94
C THR A 81 -7.10 -3.83 14.90
N VAL A 82 -7.42 -4.68 13.92
CA VAL A 82 -8.37 -4.32 12.86
C VAL A 82 -9.81 -4.55 13.33
N LEU A 83 -10.66 -3.52 13.20
CA LEU A 83 -12.10 -3.58 13.49
C LEU A 83 -12.93 -3.95 12.27
N LYS A 84 -12.54 -3.44 11.10
CA LYS A 84 -13.37 -3.52 9.89
C LYS A 84 -12.51 -3.56 8.64
N ILE A 85 -12.94 -4.38 7.69
CA ILE A 85 -12.37 -4.44 6.33
C ILE A 85 -13.51 -4.16 5.36
N ILE A 86 -13.29 -3.26 4.40
CA ILE A 86 -14.25 -2.91 3.35
C ILE A 86 -13.56 -3.05 2.01
N LYS A 87 -13.84 -4.14 1.29
CA LYS A 87 -13.38 -4.31 -0.10
C LYS A 87 -14.29 -3.53 -1.04
N HIS A 88 -13.71 -3.02 -2.13
CA HIS A 88 -14.51 -2.44 -3.20
C HIS A 88 -15.52 -3.46 -3.74
N SER A 89 -16.78 -3.07 -3.92
CA SER A 89 -17.87 -3.99 -4.32
C SER A 89 -17.64 -4.66 -5.67
N GLY A 90 -16.91 -3.98 -6.56
CA GLY A 90 -16.49 -4.51 -7.86
C GLY A 90 -15.15 -5.26 -7.87
N TYR A 91 -14.55 -5.55 -6.70
CA TYR A 91 -13.32 -6.35 -6.63
C TYR A 91 -13.58 -7.79 -7.07
N ASN A 92 -12.75 -8.32 -7.98
CA ASN A 92 -12.79 -9.72 -8.39
C ASN A 92 -11.37 -10.29 -8.52
N GLY A 93 -10.88 -10.94 -7.47
CA GLY A 93 -9.55 -11.56 -7.43
C GLY A 93 -9.34 -12.70 -8.44
N ALA A 94 -10.41 -13.29 -8.97
CA ALA A 94 -10.33 -14.37 -9.96
C ALA A 94 -10.35 -13.86 -11.41
N ALA A 95 -10.67 -12.59 -11.64
CA ALA A 95 -10.70 -12.02 -12.99
C ALA A 95 -9.28 -11.65 -13.47
N SER A 96 -9.06 -11.80 -14.78
CA SER A 96 -7.83 -11.33 -15.43
C SER A 96 -7.62 -9.85 -15.14
N GLY A 97 -6.45 -9.51 -14.60
CA GLY A 97 -6.09 -8.13 -14.26
C GLY A 97 -6.59 -7.61 -12.91
N ILE A 98 -7.24 -8.43 -12.08
CA ILE A 98 -7.63 -8.13 -10.69
C ILE A 98 -8.32 -6.74 -10.59
N PRO A 99 -9.50 -6.57 -11.23
CA PRO A 99 -10.17 -5.27 -11.28
C PRO A 99 -10.57 -4.78 -9.88
N ASN A 100 -10.49 -3.45 -9.69
CA ASN A 100 -10.87 -2.75 -8.45
C ASN A 100 -10.18 -3.30 -7.19
N ASP A 101 -8.89 -3.61 -7.31
CA ASP A 101 -8.03 -4.08 -6.22
C ASP A 101 -7.75 -2.98 -5.19
N ILE A 102 -8.77 -2.60 -4.43
CA ILE A 102 -8.71 -1.59 -3.38
C ILE A 102 -9.64 -1.96 -2.22
N ALA A 103 -9.14 -1.77 -1.01
CA ALA A 103 -9.89 -1.96 0.23
C ALA A 103 -9.53 -0.89 1.26
N LEU A 104 -10.46 -0.67 2.18
CA LEU A 104 -10.27 0.14 3.38
C LEU A 104 -10.18 -0.77 4.61
N ILE A 105 -9.29 -0.41 5.52
CA ILE A 105 -9.14 -1.03 6.83
C ILE A 105 -9.43 0.04 7.88
N GLN A 106 -10.28 -0.28 8.86
CA GLN A 106 -10.47 0.54 10.06
C GLN A 106 -9.88 -0.18 11.25
N VAL A 107 -9.03 0.51 12.02
CA VAL A 107 -8.43 -0.03 13.24
C VAL A 107 -9.20 0.38 14.49
N ASN A 108 -8.85 -0.24 15.62
CA ASN A 108 -9.48 0.03 16.91
C ASN A 108 -8.98 1.34 17.54
N GLY A 109 -9.71 2.42 17.25
CA GLY A 109 -9.46 3.75 17.79
C GLY A 109 -8.68 4.66 16.85
N PRO A 110 -8.47 5.93 17.25
CA PRO A 110 -7.67 6.86 16.48
C PRO A 110 -6.19 6.45 16.48
N VAL A 111 -5.51 6.80 15.41
CA VAL A 111 -4.05 6.73 15.30
C VAL A 111 -3.50 8.06 15.79
N ASP A 112 -2.58 8.01 16.74
CA ASP A 112 -1.92 9.21 17.28
C ASP A 112 -0.87 9.70 16.29
N THR A 113 -1.12 10.86 15.68
CA THR A 113 -0.21 11.53 14.73
C THR A 113 0.61 12.64 15.39
N SER A 114 0.57 12.78 16.72
CA SER A 114 1.42 13.72 17.43
C SER A 114 2.92 13.34 17.43
N PRO A 115 3.32 12.06 17.48
CA PRO A 115 4.72 11.67 17.33
C PRO A 115 5.20 11.83 15.88
N ARG A 116 6.49 12.15 15.68
CA ARG A 116 7.09 12.06 14.34
C ARG A 116 7.08 10.61 13.85
N GLY A 117 6.91 10.43 12.54
CA GLY A 117 6.89 9.11 11.90
C GLY A 117 5.50 8.48 11.75
N VAL A 118 4.43 9.16 12.19
CA VAL A 118 3.05 8.72 11.96
C VAL A 118 2.19 9.90 11.52
N ASP A 119 1.69 9.89 10.28
CA ASP A 119 0.82 10.94 9.75
C ASP A 119 0.05 10.42 8.52
N LYS A 120 -1.05 11.06 8.16
CA LYS A 120 -1.87 10.67 7.01
C LYS A 120 -1.28 11.16 5.69
N ILE A 121 -1.60 10.45 4.60
CA ILE A 121 -1.40 10.94 3.23
C ILE A 121 -2.71 11.52 2.67
N GLU A 122 -2.59 12.57 1.87
CA GLU A 122 -3.72 13.12 1.13
C GLU A 122 -4.12 12.22 -0.05
N LEU A 123 -5.42 12.07 -0.24
CA LEU A 123 -5.94 11.36 -1.42
C LEU A 123 -5.86 12.24 -2.66
N ALA A 124 -5.50 11.63 -3.78
CA ALA A 124 -5.45 12.29 -5.07
C ALA A 124 -6.81 12.90 -5.45
N THR A 125 -6.81 14.18 -5.82
CA THR A 125 -7.99 14.91 -6.34
C THR A 125 -8.06 14.94 -7.87
N GLY A 126 -7.04 14.41 -8.55
CA GLY A 126 -6.91 14.43 -10.01
C GLY A 126 -5.98 13.33 -10.54
N SER A 127 -5.62 13.45 -11.82
CA SER A 127 -4.71 12.50 -12.48
C SER A 127 -3.26 12.89 -12.31
N TYR A 128 -2.42 11.89 -11.99
CA TYR A 128 -0.96 12.02 -11.88
C TYR A 128 -0.23 11.21 -12.98
N THR A 129 -0.88 10.97 -14.12
CA THR A 129 -0.28 10.25 -15.24
C THR A 129 1.00 10.93 -15.76
N GLY A 130 2.08 10.17 -15.92
CA GLY A 130 3.36 10.65 -16.46
C GLY A 130 4.24 11.41 -15.45
N THR A 131 3.77 11.60 -14.21
CA THR A 131 4.57 12.20 -13.12
C THR A 131 5.48 11.17 -12.47
N TYR A 132 6.52 11.62 -11.79
CA TYR A 132 7.30 10.76 -10.90
C TYR A 132 6.49 10.45 -9.64
N CYS A 133 6.63 9.23 -9.16
CA CYS A 133 6.12 8.75 -7.89
C CYS A 133 7.25 8.10 -7.09
N THR A 134 7.05 8.08 -5.79
CA THR A 134 7.93 7.41 -4.84
C THR A 134 7.24 6.15 -4.35
N ILE A 135 7.95 5.03 -4.40
CA ILE A 135 7.50 3.73 -3.90
C ILE A 135 8.28 3.45 -2.64
N THR A 136 7.60 3.12 -1.55
CA THR A 136 8.27 2.77 -0.30
C THR A 136 7.67 1.50 0.32
N GLY A 137 8.44 0.79 1.13
CA GLY A 137 7.98 -0.41 1.83
C GLY A 137 9.11 -1.35 2.25
N TRP A 138 8.76 -2.55 2.69
CA TRP A 138 9.69 -3.60 3.14
C TRP A 138 9.76 -4.79 2.17
N GLY A 139 9.36 -4.56 0.92
CA GLY A 139 9.35 -5.57 -0.13
C GLY A 139 10.75 -5.91 -0.62
N ALA A 140 10.88 -7.06 -1.28
CA ALA A 140 12.16 -7.50 -1.86
C ALA A 140 12.72 -6.47 -2.86
N THR A 141 14.05 -6.24 -2.79
CA THR A 141 14.76 -5.26 -3.63
C THR A 141 15.26 -5.81 -4.97
N TYR A 142 15.20 -7.11 -5.13
CA TYR A 142 15.16 -7.81 -6.41
C TYR A 142 13.98 -8.76 -6.30
N GLY A 143 13.77 -9.73 -7.19
CA GLY A 143 12.60 -10.59 -6.96
C GLY A 143 12.82 -12.06 -7.19
N GLY A 144 11.92 -12.78 -6.51
CA GLY A 144 12.29 -13.99 -5.78
C GLY A 144 13.11 -13.71 -4.50
N GLY A 145 13.49 -12.46 -4.21
CA GLY A 145 14.28 -12.11 -3.03
C GLY A 145 13.46 -12.08 -1.73
N PRO A 146 14.12 -12.12 -0.56
CA PRO A 146 13.44 -12.02 0.72
C PRO A 146 12.90 -10.61 0.97
N LEU A 147 11.94 -10.48 1.90
CA LEU A 147 11.54 -9.18 2.44
C LEU A 147 12.75 -8.48 3.08
N THR A 148 12.75 -7.14 3.07
CA THR A 148 13.76 -6.36 3.77
C THR A 148 13.34 -6.12 5.21
N ILE A 149 14.32 -6.05 6.12
CA ILE A 149 14.07 -5.66 7.51
C ILE A 149 13.84 -4.14 7.59
N GLU A 150 14.63 -3.40 6.82
CA GLU A 150 14.58 -1.94 6.70
C GLU A 150 13.56 -1.48 5.67
N HIS A 151 12.94 -0.33 5.94
CA HIS A 151 12.10 0.40 5.00
C HIS A 151 12.97 0.89 3.84
N GLN A 152 12.46 0.71 2.61
CA GLN A 152 13.20 1.02 1.38
C GLN A 152 12.42 2.02 0.52
N ILE A 153 13.12 2.80 -0.28
CA ILE A 153 12.56 3.77 -1.24
C ILE A 153 13.07 3.53 -2.67
N GLU A 154 12.19 3.60 -3.67
CA GLU A 154 12.50 3.67 -5.10
C GLU A 154 11.72 4.81 -5.76
N HIS A 155 12.37 5.58 -6.64
CA HIS A 155 11.72 6.59 -7.48
C HIS A 155 11.39 6.02 -8.86
N ARG A 156 10.12 6.14 -9.28
CA ARG A 156 9.67 5.61 -10.59
C ARG A 156 8.76 6.62 -11.29
N ARG A 157 8.76 6.61 -12.62
CA ARG A 157 7.79 7.38 -13.40
C ARG A 157 6.48 6.58 -13.53
N THR A 158 5.34 7.21 -13.26
CA THR A 158 4.04 6.60 -13.52
C THR A 158 3.89 6.33 -15.02
N PRO A 159 3.20 5.24 -15.43
CA PRO A 159 2.97 4.96 -16.84
C PRO A 159 2.31 6.15 -17.53
N SER A 160 2.81 6.53 -18.71
CA SER A 160 2.09 7.45 -19.58
C SER A 160 0.81 6.78 -20.07
N LYS A 161 -0.24 7.57 -20.32
CA LYS A 161 -1.40 7.10 -21.09
C LYS A 161 -0.85 6.53 -22.41
N PRO A 162 -1.29 5.34 -22.87
CA PRO A 162 -0.91 4.89 -24.20
C PRO A 162 -1.34 5.96 -25.20
N GLU A 163 -0.40 6.45 -26.00
CA GLU A 163 -0.74 7.32 -27.12
C GLU A 163 -1.67 6.53 -28.04
N VAL A 164 -2.93 6.96 -28.10
CA VAL A 164 -3.84 6.48 -29.13
C VAL A 164 -3.32 7.09 -30.42
N GLY A 165 -2.61 6.28 -31.20
CA GLY A 165 -2.18 6.66 -32.54
C GLY A 165 -3.41 7.10 -33.37
N PRO A 166 -3.25 8.04 -34.31
CA PRO A 166 -4.36 8.54 -35.10
C PRO A 166 -4.91 7.38 -35.95
N GLY A 167 -6.02 6.77 -35.52
CA GLY A 167 -6.67 5.69 -36.27
C GLY A 167 -7.43 4.62 -35.48
N ALA A 168 -7.34 4.55 -34.15
CA ALA A 168 -8.14 3.59 -33.40
C ALA A 168 -9.58 4.12 -33.23
N ARG A 169 -10.54 3.51 -33.94
CA ARG A 169 -11.97 3.73 -33.73
C ARG A 169 -12.38 3.14 -32.38
N GLU A 170 -13.18 3.90 -31.65
CA GLU A 170 -13.86 3.43 -30.44
C GLU A 170 -14.98 2.46 -30.86
N GLU A 171 -14.94 1.23 -30.34
CA GLU A 171 -16.11 0.35 -30.19
C GLU A 171 -16.39 0.13 -28.70
#